data_AF-A0A2N5CPE3-F1
#
_entry.id   AF-A0A2N5CPE3-F1
#
_cell.length_a   1.000
_cell.length_b   1.000
_cell.length_c   1.000
_cell.angle_alpha   90.00
_cell.angle_beta   90.00
_cell.angle_gamma   90.00
#
_symmetry.space_group_name_H-M   'P 1'
#
loop_
_entity.id
_entity.type
_entity.pdbx_description
1 polymer ?
#
loop_
_entity_poly.entity_id
_entity_poly.type
_entity_poly.pdbx_seq_one_letter_code
_entity_poly.pdbx_strand_id
1 'polypeptide(L)'
;MADGADIHLDPERAERLRVAAEAAGVTPEAFALNAIDSAIDDDWAEDIAALEEYDRTGISYSVEEVMAELRANVEARQAQRK
;
A
#
# COMPACT_ATOMS: atom_id res chain seq x y z
N MET A 1 -22.17 -19.66 -14.21
CA MET A 1 -22.56 -18.52 -13.36
C MET A 1 -21.55 -18.53 -12.24
N ALA A 2 -20.84 -17.43 -11.99
CA ALA A 2 -19.93 -17.39 -10.84
C ALA A 2 -20.80 -17.46 -9.58
N ASP A 3 -20.52 -18.39 -8.68
CA ASP A 3 -21.16 -18.44 -7.37
C ASP A 3 -20.67 -17.21 -6.60
N GLY A 4 -21.48 -16.16 -6.56
CA GLY A 4 -21.17 -14.94 -5.83
C GLY A 4 -21.10 -15.21 -4.32
N ALA A 5 -20.27 -14.44 -3.62
CA ALA A 5 -20.20 -14.47 -2.16
C ALA A 5 -20.86 -13.22 -1.57
N ASP A 6 -21.81 -13.42 -0.65
CA ASP A 6 -22.39 -12.32 0.13
C ASP A 6 -21.49 -11.98 1.31
N ILE A 7 -21.09 -10.72 1.44
CA ILE A 7 -20.25 -10.22 2.53
C ILE A 7 -21.13 -9.46 3.53
N HIS A 8 -21.23 -9.98 4.76
CA HIS A 8 -21.88 -9.28 5.86
C HIS A 8 -20.86 -8.50 6.70
N LEU A 9 -21.05 -7.19 6.80
CA LEU A 9 -20.27 -6.31 7.66
C LEU A 9 -20.98 -6.10 8.98
N ASP A 10 -20.21 -6.02 10.06
CA ASP A 10 -20.73 -5.50 11.33
C ASP A 10 -21.08 -3.99 11.19
N PRO A 11 -21.89 -3.44 12.10
CA PRO A 11 -22.34 -2.05 12.00
C PRO A 11 -21.20 -1.02 11.99
N GLU A 12 -20.10 -1.29 12.69
CA GLU A 12 -18.96 -0.38 12.75
C GLU A 12 -18.25 -0.33 11.40
N ARG A 13 -17.96 -1.50 10.81
CA ARG A 13 -17.34 -1.61 9.49
C ARG A 13 -18.23 -1.03 8.40
N ALA A 14 -19.54 -1.26 8.47
CA ALA A 14 -20.49 -0.68 7.53
C ALA A 14 -20.48 0.85 7.57
N GLU A 15 -20.42 1.45 8.76
CA GLU A 15 -20.33 2.91 8.89
C GLU A 15 -18.99 3.46 8.40
N ARG A 16 -17.88 2.78 8.71
CA ARG A 16 -16.55 3.16 8.20
C ARG A 16 -16.50 3.13 6.67
N LEU A 17 -17.08 2.10 6.04
CA LEU A 17 -17.19 2.00 4.58
C LEU A 17 -18.03 3.16 4.03
N ARG A 18 -19.17 3.46 4.65
CA ARG A 18 -20.06 4.56 4.23
C ARG A 18 -19.33 5.91 4.27
N VAL A 19 -18.62 6.20 5.35
CA VAL A 19 -17.84 7.45 5.51
C VAL A 19 -16.73 7.55 4.47
N ALA A 20 -15.99 6.46 4.22
CA ALA A 20 -14.93 6.44 3.21
C ALA A 20 -15.47 6.66 1.79
N ALA A 21 -16.59 6.01 1.46
CA ALA A 21 -17.26 6.18 0.17
C ALA A 21 -17.80 7.60 -0.03
N GLU A 22 -18.39 8.19 1.02
CA GLU A 22 -18.84 9.58 1.01
C GLU A 22 -17.68 10.55 0.78
N ALA A 23 -16.55 10.36 1.46
CA ALA A 23 -15.35 11.16 1.28
C ALA A 23 -14.78 11.04 -0.15
N ALA A 24 -14.93 9.88 -0.79
CA ALA A 24 -14.55 9.64 -2.18
C ALA A 24 -15.62 10.07 -3.20
N GLY A 25 -16.81 10.51 -2.77
CA GLY A 25 -17.90 10.92 -3.64
C GLY A 25 -18.54 9.79 -4.45
N VAL A 26 -18.46 8.55 -3.96
CA VAL A 26 -18.98 7.35 -4.62
C VAL A 26 -19.96 6.60 -3.73
N THR A 27 -20.64 5.59 -4.28
CA THR A 27 -21.51 4.72 -3.47
C THR A 27 -20.66 3.76 -2.61
N PRO A 28 -21.16 3.32 -1.44
CA PRO A 28 -20.49 2.30 -0.63
C PRO A 28 -20.15 1.02 -1.39
N GLU A 29 -21.04 0.59 -2.29
CA GLU A 29 -20.82 -0.58 -3.16
C GLU A 29 -19.65 -0.37 -4.12
N ALA A 30 -19.62 0.75 -4.84
CA ALA A 30 -18.54 1.04 -5.78
C ALA A 30 -17.18 1.17 -5.07
N PHE A 31 -17.17 1.79 -3.89
CA PHE A 31 -15.97 1.87 -3.06
C PHE A 31 -15.49 0.49 -2.60
N ALA A 32 -16.42 -0.35 -2.13
CA ALA A 32 -16.09 -1.70 -1.67
C ALA A 32 -15.53 -2.58 -2.80
N LEU A 33 -16.16 -2.56 -3.98
CA LEU A 33 -15.68 -3.30 -5.15
C LEU A 33 -14.28 -2.84 -5.56
N ASN A 34 -14.06 -1.52 -5.66
CA ASN A 34 -12.75 -1.00 -6.01
C ASN A 34 -11.67 -1.38 -4.99
N ALA A 35 -11.98 -1.31 -3.69
CA ALA A 35 -11.05 -1.73 -2.65
C ALA A 35 -10.74 -3.24 -2.71
N ILE A 36 -11.71 -4.08 -3.03
CA ILE A 36 -11.53 -5.52 -3.23
C ILE A 36 -10.64 -5.77 -4.45
N ASP A 37 -10.95 -5.13 -5.58
CA ASP A 37 -10.16 -5.26 -6.82
C ASP A 37 -8.71 -4.83 -6.58
N SER A 38 -8.49 -3.69 -5.93
CA SER A 38 -7.14 -3.24 -5.56
C SER A 38 -6.43 -4.22 -4.64
N ALA A 39 -7.13 -4.80 -3.65
CA ALA A 39 -6.51 -5.78 -2.76
C ALA A 39 -6.19 -7.12 -3.45
N ILE A 40 -6.94 -7.49 -4.49
CA ILE A 40 -6.67 -8.69 -5.30
C ILE A 40 -5.49 -8.46 -6.26
N ASP A 41 -5.43 -7.27 -6.85
CA ASP A 41 -4.42 -6.93 -7.86
C ASP A 41 -3.09 -6.44 -7.26
N ASP A 42 -3.07 -5.98 -6.01
CA ASP A 42 -1.83 -5.58 -5.32
C ASP A 42 -0.92 -6.79 -5.08
N ASP A 43 0.34 -6.66 -5.49
CA ASP A 43 1.40 -7.61 -5.17
C ASP A 43 2.06 -7.23 -3.83
N TRP A 44 1.49 -7.75 -2.74
CA TRP A 44 1.96 -7.51 -1.39
C TRP A 44 3.29 -8.22 -1.06
N ALA A 45 3.88 -8.99 -1.97
CA ALA A 45 5.04 -9.82 -1.65
C ALA A 45 6.26 -9.01 -1.19
N GLU A 46 6.52 -7.85 -1.80
CA GLU A 46 7.64 -6.98 -1.43
C GLU A 46 7.41 -6.32 -0.07
N ASP A 47 6.22 -5.82 0.18
CA ASP A 47 5.85 -5.19 1.45
C ASP A 47 5.89 -6.18 2.62
N ILE A 48 5.39 -7.40 2.40
CA ILE A 48 5.46 -8.48 3.39
C ILE A 48 6.92 -8.85 3.68
N ALA A 49 7.75 -9.00 2.63
CA ALA A 49 9.17 -9.31 2.81
C ALA A 49 9.92 -8.19 3.57
N ALA A 50 9.58 -6.93 3.32
CA ALA A 50 10.14 -5.80 4.05
C ALA A 50 9.74 -5.80 5.54
N LEU A 51 8.48 -6.15 5.84
CA LEU A 51 8.01 -6.31 7.22
C LEU A 51 8.70 -7.47 7.93
N GLU A 52 8.84 -8.63 7.27
CA GLU A 52 9.55 -9.79 7.82
C GLU A 52 11.03 -9.48 8.10
N GLU A 53 11.68 -8.72 7.21
CA GLU A 53 13.05 -8.26 7.40
C GLU A 53 13.17 -7.35 8.63
N TYR A 54 12.22 -6.42 8.77
CA TYR A 54 12.15 -5.54 9.93
C TYR A 54 11.92 -6.31 11.22
N ASP A 55 10.98 -7.26 11.25
CA ASP A 55 10.72 -8.09 12.42
C ASP A 55 11.96 -8.90 12.83
N ARG A 56 12.76 -9.33 11.84
CA ARG A 56 14.01 -10.08 12.08
C ARG A 56 15.17 -9.21 12.55
N THR A 57 15.29 -7.97 12.07
CA THR A 57 16.50 -7.14 12.26
C THR A 57 16.28 -5.90 13.12
N GLY A 58 15.05 -5.42 13.22
CA GLY A 58 14.66 -4.14 13.80
C GLY A 58 15.12 -2.93 13.00
N ILE A 59 15.68 -3.12 11.80
CA ILE A 59 16.28 -2.06 10.99
C ILE A 59 15.27 -1.56 9.95
N SER A 60 15.01 -0.26 9.98
CA SER A 60 14.26 0.45 8.96
C SER A 60 15.03 1.70 8.55
N TYR A 61 14.89 2.12 7.29
CA TYR A 61 15.49 3.35 6.80
C TYR A 61 14.40 4.36 6.45
N SER A 62 14.62 5.63 6.76
CA SER A 62 13.75 6.69 6.26
C SER A 62 14.00 6.94 4.77
N VAL A 63 12.96 7.36 4.06
CA VAL A 63 13.07 7.68 2.62
C VAL A 63 14.04 8.85 2.43
N GLU A 64 14.04 9.82 3.33
CA GLU A 64 14.92 10.99 3.28
C GLU A 64 16.40 10.58 3.34
N GLU A 65 16.76 9.68 4.25
CA GLU A 65 18.14 9.17 4.38
C GLU A 65 18.56 8.40 3.13
N VAL A 66 17.71 7.47 2.67
CA VAL A 66 18.00 6.66 1.46
C VAL A 66 18.17 7.54 0.24
N MET A 67 17.31 8.56 0.07
CA MET A 67 17.37 9.47 -1.08
C MET A 67 18.58 10.41 -1.02
N ALA A 68 18.98 10.84 0.18
CA ALA A 68 20.21 11.61 0.37
C ALA A 68 21.45 10.80 -0.04
N GLU A 69 21.53 9.55 0.39
CA GLU A 69 22.64 8.65 0.06
C GLU A 69 22.65 8.31 -1.44
N LEU A 70 21.49 8.04 -2.03
CA LEU A 70 21.35 7.81 -3.47
C LEU A 70 21.88 8.98 -4.28
N ARG A 71 21.50 10.22 -3.91
CA ARG A 71 22.00 11.43 -4.59
C ARG A 71 23.52 11.53 -4.50
N ALA A 72 24.10 11.35 -3.31
CA ALA A 72 25.55 11.40 -3.12
C ALA A 72 26.28 10.36 -3.99
N ASN A 73 25.74 9.13 -4.06
CA ASN A 73 26.29 8.06 -4.88
C ASN A 73 26.23 8.35 -6.39
N VAL A 74 25.16 8.98 -6.86
CA VAL A 74 25.03 9.40 -8.26
C VAL A 74 26.03 10.50 -8.59
N GLU A 75 26.17 11.51 -7.73
CA GLU A 75 27.11 12.62 -7.92
C GLU A 75 28.56 12.13 -7.98
N ALA A 76 28.96 11.25 -7.05
CA ALA A 76 30.29 10.64 -7.04
C ALA A 76 30.59 9.88 -8.33
N ARG A 77 29.64 9.09 -8.84
CA ARG A 77 29.80 8.36 -10.11
C ARG A 77 29.86 9.28 -11.33
N GLN A 78 29.13 10.40 -11.33
CA GLN A 78 29.23 11.38 -12.41
C GLN A 78 30.59 12.09 -12.43
N ALA A 79 31.13 12.43 -11.26
CA ALA A 79 32.43 13.06 -11.14
C ALA A 79 33.57 12.16 -11.66
N GLN A 80 33.46 10.84 -11.51
CA GLN A 80 34.42 9.86 -12.03
C GLN A 80 34.35 9.65 -13.56
N ARG A 81 33.29 10.14 -14.22
CA ARG A 81 33.08 10.00 -15.68
C ARG A 81 33.53 11.24 -16.47
N LYS A 82 33.99 12.29 -15.80
CA LYS A 82 34.61 13.48 -16.40
C LYS A 82 36.13 13.38 -16.33
#